data_AF-A0A2V6QAG9-F1
#
_entry.id   AF-A0A2V6QAG9-F1
#
_cell.length_a   1.000
_cell.length_b   1.000
_cell.length_c   1.000
_cell.angle_alpha   90.00
_cell.angle_beta   90.00
_cell.angle_gamma   90.00
#
_symmetry.space_group_name_H-M   'P 1'
#
loop_
_entity.id
_entity.type
_entity.pdbx_description
1 polymer ?
#
loop_
_entity_poly.entity_id
_entity_poly.type
_entity_poly.pdbx_seq_one_letter_code
_entity_poly.pdbx_strand_id
1 'polypeptide(L)' 'MGSVPEHFNAAAFFVDRHVAEGRGARTAFRFAGRAISYGDLAASVDGCANSLAGLGVEIEQRVL' A
#
# COMPACT_ATOMS: atom_id res chain seq x y z
N MET A 1 -12.37 -19.27 -12.94
CA MET A 1 -11.63 -17.99 -12.98
C MET A 1 -12.32 -17.05 -12.00
N GLY A 2 -11.65 -16.60 -10.94
CA GLY A 2 -12.31 -15.75 -9.92
C GLY A 2 -12.66 -14.37 -10.48
N SER A 3 -13.88 -13.89 -10.24
CA SER A 3 -14.26 -12.51 -10.52
C SER A 3 -13.67 -11.56 -9.47
N VAL A 4 -13.30 -10.35 -9.90
CA VAL A 4 -12.89 -9.28 -8.98
C VAL A 4 -14.17 -8.68 -8.37
N PRO A 5 -14.19 -8.36 -7.05
CA PRO A 5 -15.32 -7.67 -6.43
C PRO A 5 -15.62 -6.33 -7.10
N GLU A 6 -16.88 -5.90 -7.05
CA GLU A 6 -17.31 -4.57 -7.54
C GLU A 6 -16.53 -3.42 -6.88
N HIS A 7 -16.27 -3.55 -5.58
CA HIS A 7 -15.44 -2.62 -4.82
C HIS A 7 -14.11 -3.29 -4.46
N PHE A 8 -13.02 -2.77 -5.03
CA PHE A 8 -11.68 -3.27 -4.77
C PHE A 8 -10.68 -2.12 -4.67
N ASN A 9 -9.85 -2.14 -3.63
CA ASN A 9 -8.73 -1.22 -3.48
C ASN A 9 -7.42 -2.03 -3.43
N ALA A 10 -6.48 -1.69 -4.31
CA ALA A 10 -5.22 -2.40 -4.42
C ALA A 10 -4.32 -2.23 -3.18
N ALA A 11 -4.25 -1.03 -2.60
CA ALA A 11 -3.47 -0.78 -1.38
C ALA A 11 -4.04 -1.59 -0.21
N ALA A 12 -5.36 -1.59 -0.03
CA ALA A 12 -6.02 -2.38 1.00
C ALA A 12 -5.71 -3.88 0.86
N PHE A 13 -5.78 -4.42 -0.35
CA PHE A 13 -5.60 -5.86 -0.58
C PHE A 13 -4.13 -6.31 -0.49
N PHE A 14 -3.21 -5.55 -1.12
CA PHE A 14 -1.81 -5.94 -1.24
C PHE A 14 -0.93 -5.45 -0.09
N VAL A 15 -1.36 -4.44 0.67
CA VAL A 15 -0.57 -3.84 1.76
C VAL A 15 -1.30 -4.02 3.09
N ASP A 16 -2.41 -3.32 3.30
CA ASP A 16 -3.02 -3.14 4.63
C ASP A 16 -3.50 -4.47 5.22
N ARG A 17 -4.08 -5.33 4.37
CA ARG A 17 -4.52 -6.67 4.75
C ARG A 17 -3.41 -7.49 5.40
N HIS A 18 -2.16 -7.36 4.98
CA HIS A 18 -1.07 -8.11 5.59
C HIS A 18 -0.77 -7.64 7.00
N VAL A 19 -0.87 -6.34 7.27
CA VAL A 19 -0.72 -5.79 8.62
C VAL A 19 -1.90 -6.23 9.49
N ALA A 20 -3.14 -6.11 8.99
CA ALA A 20 -4.35 -6.53 9.70
C ALA A 20 -4.37 -8.02 10.04
N GLU A 21 -3.83 -8.87 9.16
CA GLU A 21 -3.68 -10.31 9.39
C GLU A 21 -2.41 -10.67 10.21
N GLY A 22 -1.80 -9.70 10.91
CA GLY A 22 -0.69 -9.92 11.84
C GLY A 22 0.68 -10.16 11.19
N ARG A 23 0.81 -9.94 9.89
CA ARG A 23 2.07 -10.14 9.14
C ARG A 23 2.89 -8.86 9.00
N GLY A 24 2.66 -7.85 9.84
CA GLY A 24 3.39 -6.58 9.78
C GLY A 24 4.90 -6.75 9.75
N ALA A 25 5.47 -7.62 10.58
CA ALA A 25 6.91 -7.89 10.64
C ALA A 25 7.46 -8.74 9.46
N ARG A 26 6.59 -9.34 8.63
CA ARG A 26 7.02 -10.16 7.49
C ARG A 26 7.61 -9.25 6.40
N THR A 27 8.75 -9.64 5.83
CA THR A 27 9.35 -8.94 4.69
C THR A 27 8.41 -8.96 3.47
N ALA A 28 8.08 -7.77 2.97
CA ALA A 28 7.34 -7.55 1.72
C ALA A 28 8.31 -7.38 0.54
N PHE A 29 9.35 -6.55 0.69
CA PHE A 29 10.34 -6.29 -0.35
C PHE A 29 11.77 -6.47 0.14
N ARG A 30 12.67 -6.83 -0.78
CA ARG A 30 14.12 -6.76 -0.60
C ARG A 30 14.70 -5.84 -1.66
N PHE A 31 15.36 -4.77 -1.24
CA PHE A 31 15.91 -3.77 -2.15
C PHE A 31 17.20 -3.17 -1.57
N ALA A 32 18.24 -3.06 -2.39
CA ALA A 32 19.53 -2.46 -2.02
C ALA A 32 20.10 -2.99 -0.67
N GLY A 33 20.06 -4.31 -0.46
CA GLY A 33 20.53 -4.94 0.78
C GLY A 33 19.60 -4.76 1.99
N ARG A 34 18.49 -4.05 1.85
CA ARG A 34 17.49 -3.83 2.91
C ARG A 34 16.31 -4.79 2.76
N ALA A 35 15.72 -5.16 3.88
CA ALA A 35 14.42 -5.80 3.94
C ALA A 35 13.39 -4.78 4.42
N ILE A 36 12.27 -4.67 3.71
CA ILE A 36 11.16 -3.79 4.04
C ILE A 36 10.01 -4.69 4.48
N SER A 37 9.51 -4.52 5.70
CA SER A 37 8.38 -5.28 6.23
C SER A 37 7.04 -4.74 5.69
N TYR A 38 5.96 -5.50 5.83
CA TYR A 38 4.62 -4.99 5.51
C TYR A 38 4.23 -3.79 6.37
N GLY A 39 4.68 -3.74 7.63
CA GLY A 39 4.47 -2.57 8.50
C GLY A 39 5.21 -1.33 8.00
N ASP A 40 6.49 -1.49 7.61
CA ASP A 40 7.26 -0.38 7.03
C ASP A 40 6.66 0.10 5.70
N LEU A 41 6.20 -0.85 4.88
CA LEU A 41 5.54 -0.56 3.61
C LEU A 41 4.23 0.22 3.83
N ALA A 42 3.38 -0.22 4.75
CA ALA A 42 2.12 0.47 5.06
C ALA A 42 2.36 1.92 5.51
N ALA A 43 3.31 2.13 6.44
CA ALA A 43 3.68 3.47 6.89
C ALA A 43 4.20 4.36 5.73
N SER A 44 4.98 3.80 4.81
CA SER A 44 5.46 4.54 3.64
C SER A 44 4.33 4.86 2.65
N VAL A 45 3.37 3.95 2.45
CA VAL A 45 2.21 4.16 1.58
C VAL A 45 1.31 5.25 2.16
N ASP A 46 1.03 5.22 3.47
CA ASP A 46 0.25 6.26 4.15
C ASP A 46 0.91 7.64 4.06
N GLY A 47 2.24 7.70 4.21
CA GLY A 47 3.00 8.94 4.01
C GLY A 47 2.88 9.48 2.58
N CYS A 48 2.93 8.60 1.58
CA CYS A 48 2.73 8.97 0.18
C CYS A 48 1.29 9.48 -0.06
N ALA A 49 0.28 8.78 0.45
CA ALA A 49 -1.12 9.15 0.33
C ALA A 49 -1.39 10.55 0.92
N ASN A 50 -0.90 10.81 2.13
CA ASN A 50 -1.01 12.13 2.76
C ASN A 50 -0.29 13.22 1.96
N SER A 51 0.85 12.91 1.36
CA SER A 51 1.60 13.86 0.54
C SER A 51 0.85 14.22 -0.75
N LEU A 52 0.26 13.21 -1.43
CA LEU A 52 -0.55 13.42 -2.62
C LEU A 52 -1.83 14.21 -2.30
N ALA A 53 -2.50 13.88 -1.21
CA ALA A 53 -3.66 14.65 -0.72
C ALA A 53 -3.27 16.10 -0.40
N GLY A 54 -2.09 16.33 0.22
CA GLY A 54 -1.56 17.66 0.49
C GLY A 54 -1.23 18.47 -0.77
N LEU A 55 -0.95 17.81 -1.89
CA LEU A 55 -0.79 18.44 -3.21
C LEU A 55 -2.13 18.67 -3.93
N GLY A 56 -3.26 18.28 -3.34
CA GLY A 56 -4.59 18.42 -3.93
C GLY A 56 -4.90 17.37 -5.00
N VAL A 57 -4.25 16.20 -4.96
CA VAL A 57 -4.56 15.09 -5.87
C VAL A 57 -5.90 14.46 -5.47
N GLU A 58 -6.81 14.41 -6.43
CA GLU A 58 -8.16 13.87 -6.30
C GLU A 58 -8.31 12.50 -6.98
N ILE A 59 -9.42 11.83 -6.69
CA ILE A 59 -9.82 10.59 -7.35
C ILE A 59 -9.82 10.78 -8.89
N GLU A 60 -9.40 9.74 -9.62
CA GLU A 60 -9.23 9.69 -11.09
C GLU A 60 -8.11 10.55 -11.69
N GLN A 61 -7.46 11.41 -10.90
CA GLN A 61 -6.33 12.19 -11.40
C GLN A 61 -5.08 11.33 -11.65
N ARG A 62 -4.30 11.73 -12.65
CA ARG A 62 -3.08 11.03 -13.07
C ARG A 62 -1.85 11.73 -12.50
N VAL A 63 -0.96 10.94 -11.92
CA VAL A 63 0.37 11.36 -11.43
C VAL A 63 1.41 10.65 -12.31
N LEU A 64 2.40 11.38 -12.83
CA LEU A 64 3.46 10.87 -13.72
C LEU A 64 4.80 10.73 -12.99
#